data_AF-A0A3D8IGR2-F1
#
_entry.id   AF-A0A3D8IGR2-F1
#
_cell.length_a   1.000
_cell.length_b   1.000
_cell.length_c   1.000
_cell.angle_alpha   90.00
_cell.angle_beta   90.00
_cell.angle_gamma   90.00
#
_symmetry.space_group_name_H-M   'P 1'
#
loop_
_entity.id
_entity.type
_entity.pdbx_description
1 polymer ?
#
loop_
_entity_poly.entity_id
_entity_poly.type
_entity_poly.pdbx_seq_one_letter_code
_entity_poly.pdbx_strand_id
1 'polypeptide(L)'
;MKIFGNSLNLESLKVPPILLNAYCVIGVQGQCTQAILYALNQLQLHQRIENLILIEPDLESLNTRLHTIAFYGCKVYSYFKNPQITNLKKYENFAQFGLVVIAKN
;
A
#
# COMPACT_ATOMS: atom_id res chain seq x y z
N MET A 1 -11.16 5.99 6.98
CA MET A 1 -10.23 5.72 5.87
C MET A 1 -9.64 7.04 5.37
N LYS A 2 -8.34 7.07 5.07
CA LYS A 2 -7.65 8.22 4.47
C LYS A 2 -7.06 7.83 3.11
N ILE A 3 -7.27 8.65 2.08
CA ILE A 3 -6.78 8.38 0.72
C ILE A 3 -5.85 9.51 0.27
N PHE A 4 -4.72 9.15 -0.31
CA PHE A 4 -3.77 10.04 -0.97
C PHE A 4 -3.67 9.67 -2.45
N GLY A 5 -3.98 10.62 -3.33
CA GLY A 5 -4.06 10.42 -4.78
C GLY A 5 -5.48 10.24 -5.30
N ASN A 6 -5.60 9.98 -6.60
CA ASN A 6 -6.90 9.91 -7.26
C ASN A 6 -7.59 8.56 -6.98
N SER A 7 -8.74 8.60 -6.29
CA SER A 7 -9.52 7.43 -5.87
C SER A 7 -10.27 6.73 -7.01
N LEU A 8 -10.35 7.35 -8.19
CA LEU A 8 -11.04 6.82 -9.38
C LEU A 8 -10.61 5.40 -9.82
N ASN A 9 -9.48 4.89 -9.31
CA ASN A 9 -8.97 3.55 -9.65
C ASN A 9 -9.27 2.46 -8.61
N LEU A 10 -9.86 2.77 -7.45
CA LEU A 10 -10.07 1.77 -6.39
C LEU A 10 -11.05 0.66 -6.80
N GLU A 11 -12.14 1.02 -7.47
CA GLU A 11 -13.17 0.06 -7.91
C GLU A 11 -12.62 -0.95 -8.93
N SER A 12 -11.77 -0.49 -9.85
CA SER A 12 -11.16 -1.36 -10.86
C SER A 12 -10.21 -2.41 -10.29
N LEU A 13 -9.63 -2.16 -9.11
CA LEU A 13 -8.65 -3.06 -8.48
C LEU A 13 -9.29 -4.19 -7.70
N LYS A 14 -10.63 -4.19 -7.53
CA LYS A 14 -11.39 -5.17 -6.75
C LYS A 14 -10.76 -5.40 -5.36
N VAL A 15 -10.33 -4.32 -4.72
CA VAL A 15 -9.79 -4.38 -3.35
C VAL A 15 -10.88 -4.94 -2.44
N PRO A 16 -10.64 -6.02 -1.68
CA PRO A 16 -11.66 -6.60 -0.82
C PRO A 16 -12.20 -5.55 0.17
N PRO A 17 -13.54 -5.36 0.27
CA PRO A 17 -14.12 -4.33 1.12
C PRO A 17 -13.70 -4.42 2.59
N ILE A 18 -13.39 -5.63 3.08
CA ILE A 18 -12.89 -5.86 4.44
C ILE A 18 -11.57 -5.15 4.74
N LEU A 19 -10.76 -4.84 3.71
CA LEU A 19 -9.53 -4.07 3.86
C LEU A 19 -9.78 -2.56 3.93
N LEU A 20 -10.93 -2.10 3.42
CA LEU A 20 -11.31 -0.68 3.29
C LEU A 20 -12.03 -0.17 4.55
N ASN A 21 -11.47 -0.44 5.72
CA ASN A 21 -12.08 -0.07 7.00
C ASN A 21 -11.72 1.37 7.46
N ALA A 22 -12.24 1.78 8.62
CA ALA A 22 -12.01 3.12 9.17
C ALA A 22 -10.52 3.44 9.42
N TYR A 23 -9.71 2.43 9.73
CA TYR A 23 -8.28 2.49 10.04
C TYR A 23 -7.39 2.15 8.83
N CYS A 24 -7.94 2.24 7.62
CA CYS A 24 -7.21 2.05 6.37
C CYS A 24 -6.64 3.38 5.84
N VAL A 25 -5.39 3.31 5.37
CA VAL A 25 -4.71 4.37 4.62
C VAL A 25 -4.39 3.85 3.23
N ILE A 26 -4.69 4.67 2.22
CA ILE A 26 -4.48 4.32 0.81
C ILE A 26 -3.59 5.36 0.15
N GLY A 27 -2.55 4.90 -0.56
CA GLY A 27 -1.73 5.72 -1.45
C GLY A 27 -1.87 5.24 -2.88
N VAL A 28 -1.93 6.18 -3.83
CA VAL A 28 -2.03 5.88 -5.27
C VAL A 28 -0.89 6.54 -6.03
N GLN A 29 -0.15 5.74 -6.80
CA GLN A 29 0.95 6.17 -7.66
C GLN A 29 1.97 7.04 -6.90
N GLY A 30 2.30 8.22 -7.42
CA GLY A 30 3.22 9.16 -6.80
C GLY A 30 2.78 9.70 -5.42
N GLN A 31 1.58 9.37 -4.95
CA GLN A 31 1.08 9.73 -3.62
C GLN A 31 1.26 8.63 -2.56
N CYS A 32 1.84 7.49 -2.95
CA CYS A 32 2.17 6.39 -2.03
C CYS A 32 3.14 6.83 -0.92
N THR A 33 4.08 7.74 -1.23
CA THR A 33 5.02 8.27 -0.24
C THR A 33 4.30 9.05 0.87
N GLN A 34 3.33 9.89 0.51
CA GLN A 34 2.53 10.67 1.46
C GLN A 34 1.69 9.74 2.35
N ALA A 35 1.12 8.68 1.78
CA ALA A 35 0.37 7.68 2.53
C ALA A 35 1.26 6.96 3.56
N ILE A 36 2.48 6.58 3.17
CA ILE A 36 3.47 5.95 4.06
C ILE A 36 3.88 6.90 5.19
N LEU A 37 4.18 8.17 4.87
CA LEU A 37 4.55 9.17 5.87
C LEU A 37 3.41 9.41 6.87
N TYR A 38 2.17 9.51 6.37
CA TYR A 38 1.00 9.66 7.22
C TYR A 38 0.82 8.44 8.14
N ALA A 39 0.82 7.23 7.59
CA ALA A 39 0.66 6.00 8.36
C ALA A 39 1.73 5.86 9.45
N LEU A 40 3.00 6.11 9.11
CA LEU A 40 4.10 6.07 10.07
C LEU A 40 3.90 7.08 11.21
N ASN A 41 3.55 8.33 10.89
CA ASN A 41 3.32 9.35 11.90
C ASN A 41 2.13 8.99 12.82
N GLN A 42 1.03 8.49 12.25
CA GLN A 42 -0.11 8.04 13.05
C GLN A 42 0.26 6.90 14.00
N LEU A 43 0.99 5.89 13.52
CA LEU A 43 1.45 4.76 14.35
C LEU A 43 2.40 5.21 15.46
N GLN A 44 3.30 6.16 15.18
CA GLN A 44 4.19 6.77 16.18
C GLN A 44 3.45 7.57 17.26
N LEU A 45 2.33 8.19 16.89
CA LEU A 45 1.41 8.86 17.82
C LEU A 45 0.43 7.89 18.51
N HIS A 46 0.68 6.58 18.43
CA HIS A 46 -0.17 5.52 18.97
C HIS A 46 -1.62 5.50 18.42
N GLN A 47 -1.85 6.10 17.25
CA GLN A 47 -3.12 5.98 16.55
C GLN A 47 -3.17 4.67 15.76
N ARG A 48 -4.37 4.06 15.75
CA ARG A 48 -4.60 2.78 15.10
C ARG A 48 -4.65 2.95 13.57
N ILE A 49 -3.68 2.35 12.88
CA ILE A 49 -3.73 2.09 11.44
C ILE A 49 -3.58 0.59 11.25
N GLU A 50 -4.58 -0.04 10.63
CA GLU A 50 -4.59 -1.49 10.45
C GLU A 50 -4.05 -1.91 9.08
N ASN A 51 -4.43 -1.17 8.05
CA ASN A 51 -4.12 -1.51 6.66
C ASN A 51 -3.50 -0.29 5.97
N LEU A 52 -2.34 -0.50 5.36
CA LEU A 52 -1.74 0.42 4.41
C LEU A 52 -1.82 -0.22 3.02
N ILE A 53 -2.59 0.39 2.13
CA ILE A 53 -2.77 -0.07 0.75
C ILE A 53 -2.03 0.89 -0.19
N LEU A 54 -1.10 0.36 -0.96
CA LEU A 54 -0.32 1.11 -1.94
C LEU A 54 -0.69 0.62 -3.33
N ILE A 55 -1.09 1.53 -4.20
CA ILE A 55 -1.55 1.23 -5.55
C ILE A 55 -0.54 1.82 -6.51
N GLU A 56 0.07 0.98 -7.35
CA GLU A 56 1.17 1.37 -8.24
C GLU A 56 2.29 2.16 -7.52
N PRO A 57 2.79 1.70 -6.34
CA PRO A 57 3.88 2.39 -5.67
C PRO A 57 5.15 2.38 -6.53
N ASP A 58 5.88 3.50 -6.52
CA ASP A 58 7.19 3.57 -7.16
C ASP A 58 8.22 2.74 -6.38
N LEU A 59 9.11 2.06 -7.09
CA LEU A 59 10.01 1.03 -6.59
C LEU A 59 11.17 1.57 -5.73
N GLU A 60 11.60 2.81 -5.97
CA GLU A 60 12.89 3.28 -5.45
C GLU A 60 12.81 4.00 -4.08
N SER A 61 11.63 4.44 -3.62
CA SER A 61 11.55 5.40 -2.50
C SER A 61 10.96 4.89 -1.18
N LEU A 62 10.65 3.59 -1.05
CA LEU A 62 9.70 3.13 0.00
C LEU A 62 10.25 2.17 1.06
N ASN A 63 11.40 1.53 0.85
CA ASN A 63 11.82 0.34 1.61
C ASN A 63 11.96 0.56 3.14
N THR A 64 12.69 1.56 3.60
CA THR A 64 13.04 1.65 5.03
C THR A 64 11.85 1.96 5.93
N ARG A 65 10.86 2.70 5.43
CA ARG A 65 9.68 3.12 6.21
C ARG A 65 8.65 2.02 6.34
N LEU A 66 8.52 1.16 5.32
CA LEU A 66 7.58 0.05 5.33
C LEU A 66 7.91 -1.01 6.38
N HIS A 67 9.20 -1.27 6.62
CA HIS A 67 9.63 -2.15 7.70
C HIS A 67 9.13 -1.67 9.07
N THR A 68 9.30 -0.37 9.36
CA THR A 68 8.82 0.21 10.62
C THR A 68 7.30 0.17 10.74
N ILE A 69 6.58 0.42 9.65
CA ILE A 69 5.10 0.33 9.62
C ILE A 69 4.64 -1.11 9.92
N ALA A 70 5.28 -2.11 9.31
CA ALA A 70 4.99 -3.52 9.57
C ALA A 70 5.32 -3.92 11.02
N PHE A 71 6.41 -3.39 11.59
CA PHE A 71 6.77 -3.61 13.00
C PHE A 71 5.70 -3.11 13.97
N TYR A 72 5.02 -2.00 13.67
CA TYR A 72 3.88 -1.52 14.45
C TYR A 72 2.59 -2.35 14.26
N GLY A 73 2.62 -3.44 13.50
CA GLY A 73 1.49 -4.34 13.29
C GLY A 73 0.51 -3.90 12.19
N CYS A 74 0.85 -2.87 11.41
CA CYS A 74 0.07 -2.46 10.24
C CYS A 74 0.33 -3.42 9.07
N LYS A 75 -0.74 -3.91 8.44
CA LYS A 75 -0.67 -4.80 7.28
C LYS A 75 -0.46 -3.99 6.01
N VAL A 76 0.59 -4.28 5.27
CA VAL A 76 0.89 -3.61 4.00
C VAL A 76 0.40 -4.45 2.82
N TYR A 77 -0.29 -3.80 1.89
CA TYR A 77 -0.76 -4.40 0.64
C TYR A 77 -0.31 -3.54 -0.54
N SER A 78 0.44 -4.13 -1.47
CA SER A 78 0.91 -3.43 -2.68
C SER A 78 0.21 -3.97 -3.91
N TYR A 79 -0.60 -3.14 -4.56
CA TYR A 79 -1.40 -3.47 -5.74
C TYR A 79 -0.73 -2.96 -7.01
N PHE A 80 -0.62 -3.83 -8.02
CA PHE A 80 -0.14 -3.49 -9.36
C PHE A 80 -1.11 -4.01 -10.41
N LYS A 81 -1.46 -3.17 -11.37
CA LYS A 81 -2.14 -3.51 -12.62
C LYS A 81 -1.06 -3.89 -13.61
N ASN A 82 -0.97 -5.18 -13.91
CA ASN A 82 -0.04 -5.64 -14.94
C ASN A 82 -0.67 -6.75 -15.78
N PRO A 83 -1.17 -6.43 -16.99
CA PRO A 83 -1.76 -7.42 -17.87
C PRO A 83 -0.72 -8.37 -18.49
N GLN A 84 0.56 -8.03 -18.46
CA GLN A 84 1.66 -8.79 -19.07
C GLN A 84 2.79 -9.07 -18.07
N ILE A 85 2.47 -9.74 -16.97
CA ILE A 85 3.48 -10.16 -15.99
C ILE A 85 4.46 -11.13 -16.66
N THR A 86 5.66 -10.66 -16.96
CA THR A 86 6.76 -11.48 -17.50
C THR A 86 7.81 -11.79 -16.44
N ASN A 87 7.91 -10.98 -15.38
CA ASN A 87 8.89 -11.14 -14.30
C ASN A 87 8.34 -10.62 -12.97
N LEU A 88 8.36 -11.48 -11.94
CA LEU A 88 7.93 -11.15 -10.58
C LEU A 88 9.04 -10.57 -9.69
N LYS A 89 10.32 -10.74 -10.07
CA LYS A 89 11.47 -10.31 -9.28
C LYS A 89 11.46 -8.81 -8.98
N LYS A 90 10.88 -8.00 -9.88
CA LYS A 90 10.72 -6.57 -9.66
C LYS A 90 9.84 -6.22 -8.44
N TYR A 91 9.02 -7.13 -7.94
CA TYR A 91 8.16 -6.91 -6.77
C TYR A 91 8.74 -7.48 -5.46
N GLU A 92 9.91 -8.11 -5.52
CA GLU A 92 10.55 -8.78 -4.37
C GLU A 92 10.72 -7.82 -3.19
N ASN A 93 11.11 -6.56 -3.46
CA ASN A 93 11.24 -5.53 -2.42
C ASN A 93 9.92 -5.30 -1.66
N PHE A 94 8.78 -5.27 -2.35
CA PHE A 94 7.48 -5.06 -1.70
C PHE A 94 7.01 -6.28 -0.93
N ALA A 95 7.32 -7.49 -1.41
CA ALA A 95 6.94 -8.74 -0.78
C ALA A 95 7.59 -8.94 0.61
N GLN A 96 8.70 -8.24 0.90
CA GLN A 96 9.34 -8.28 2.20
C GLN A 96 8.51 -7.60 3.30
N PHE A 97 7.60 -6.69 2.95
CA PHE A 97 6.85 -5.88 3.92
C PHE A 97 5.37 -6.24 4.02
N GLY A 98 4.86 -7.07 3.11
CA GLY A 98 3.45 -7.41 3.07
C GLY A 98 3.04 -8.16 1.81
N LEU A 99 1.74 -8.12 1.51
CA LEU A 99 1.17 -8.85 0.39
C LEU A 99 1.27 -8.03 -0.89
N VAL A 100 1.85 -8.62 -1.94
CA VAL A 100 1.81 -8.07 -3.29
C VAL A 100 0.64 -8.68 -4.06
N VAL A 101 -0.24 -7.84 -4.59
CA VAL A 101 -1.37 -8.24 -5.42
C VAL A 101 -1.15 -7.72 -6.83
N ILE A 102 -1.12 -8.62 -7.81
CA ILE A 102 -1.03 -8.23 -9.21
C ILE A 102 -2.37 -8.53 -9.88
N ALA A 103 -3.12 -7.47 -10.16
CA ALA A 103 -4.42 -7.56 -10.79
C ALA A 103 -4.25 -7.68 -12.31
N LYS A 104 -4.90 -8.69 -12.90
CA LYS A 104 -5.21 -8.71 -14.33
C LYS A 104 -6.48 -7.88 -14.53
N ASN A 105 -6.38 -6.84 -15.36
CA ASN A 105 -7.58 -6.16 -15.87
C ASN A 105 -8.37 -7.12 -16.76
#